data_AF-A0A674K840-F1
#
_entry.id   AF-A0A674K840-F1
#
_cell.length_a   1.000
_cell.length_b   1.000
_cell.length_c   1.000
_cell.angle_alpha   90.00
_cell.angle_beta   90.00
_cell.angle_gamma   90.00
#
_symmetry.space_group_name_H-M   'P 1'
#
loop_
_entity.id
_entity.type
_entity.pdbx_description
1 polymer ?
#
loop_
_entity_poly.entity_id
_entity_poly.type
_entity_poly.pdbx_seq_one_letter_code
_entity_poly.pdbx_strand_id
1 'polypeptide(L)'
;MDISPEELKSELPERQPRYPSAVGYKYVHDDGRISYPLCFIFSSPVGCKPEQQMMYAGSKNRLVQAAELTKVFEIRTTEDLTEEWLRERLAFFR
;
A
#
# COMPACT_ATOMS: atom_id res chain seq x y z
N MET A 1 7.32 -1.33 -14.20
CA MET A 1 6.53 -2.58 -14.04
C MET A 1 5.18 -2.15 -13.53
N ASP A 2 4.18 -2.12 -14.42
CA ASP A 2 2.78 -1.89 -14.07
C ASP A 2 2.26 -3.16 -13.39
N ILE A 3 2.37 -3.25 -12.07
CA ILE A 3 1.82 -4.38 -11.31
C ILE A 3 0.37 -4.04 -11.01
N SER A 4 -0.56 -4.85 -11.51
CA SER A 4 -1.98 -4.70 -11.19
C SER A 4 -2.22 -5.00 -9.70
N PRO A 5 -3.17 -4.32 -9.04
CA PRO A 5 -3.46 -4.54 -7.62
C PRO A 5 -3.81 -6.01 -7.30
N GLU A 6 -4.38 -6.75 -8.24
CA GLU A 6 -4.65 -8.19 -8.10
C GLU A 6 -3.37 -9.05 -8.12
N GLU A 7 -2.38 -8.73 -8.95
CA GLU A 7 -1.07 -9.41 -8.92
C GLU A 7 -0.34 -9.09 -7.61
N LEU A 8 -0.46 -7.86 -7.13
CA LEU A 8 0.07 -7.46 -5.85
C LEU A 8 -0.58 -8.22 -4.68
N LYS A 9 -1.90 -8.44 -4.71
CA LYS A 9 -2.58 -9.31 -3.74
C LYS A 9 -2.00 -10.71 -3.74
N SER A 10 -1.69 -11.25 -4.91
CA SER A 10 -1.08 -12.58 -5.06
C SER A 10 0.36 -12.64 -4.53
N GLU A 11 1.11 -11.54 -4.59
CA GLU A 11 2.46 -11.42 -4.03
C GLU A 11 2.45 -11.21 -2.50
N LEU A 12 1.34 -10.73 -1.94
CA LEU A 12 1.17 -10.50 -0.51
C LEU A 12 0.74 -11.80 0.21
N PRO A 13 1.52 -12.32 1.18
CA PRO A 13 1.11 -13.50 1.93
C PRO A 13 -0.08 -13.19 2.86
N GLU A 14 -1.19 -13.93 2.73
CA GLU A 14 -2.41 -13.76 3.55
C GLU A 14 -2.21 -13.94 5.07
N ARG A 15 -1.15 -14.63 5.50
CA ARG A 15 -0.99 -15.12 6.88
C ARG A 15 0.21 -14.58 7.65
N GLN A 16 1.05 -13.73 7.06
CA GLN A 16 2.19 -13.13 7.76
C GLN A 16 2.33 -11.65 7.41
N PRO A 17 2.54 -10.77 8.40
CA PRO A 17 2.89 -9.39 8.12
C PRO A 17 4.27 -9.38 7.45
N ARG A 18 4.37 -8.93 6.21
CA ARG A 18 5.65 -8.62 5.57
C ARG A 18 5.82 -7.10 5.45
N TYR A 19 7.05 -6.66 5.71
CA TYR A 19 7.51 -5.30 5.41
C TYR A 19 7.37 -5.01 3.91
N PRO A 20 7.08 -3.75 3.53
CA PRO A 20 5.97 -3.51 2.62
C PRO A 20 6.39 -3.41 1.15
N SER A 21 5.55 -3.92 0.27
CA SER A 21 5.67 -3.78 -1.18
C SER A 21 5.30 -2.36 -1.59
N ALA A 22 6.27 -1.60 -2.09
CA ALA A 22 6.03 -0.33 -2.75
C ALA A 22 5.40 -0.58 -4.12
N VAL A 23 4.31 0.12 -4.43
CA VAL A 23 3.52 -0.09 -5.64
C VAL A 23 3.56 1.17 -6.48
N GLY A 24 4.13 1.07 -7.68
CA GLY A 24 3.98 2.09 -8.69
C GLY A 24 2.69 1.85 -9.45
N TYR A 25 1.60 2.49 -9.02
CA TYR A 25 0.32 2.36 -9.71
C TYR A 25 0.16 3.42 -10.79
N LYS A 26 -0.30 3.02 -11.98
CA LYS A 26 -0.58 3.92 -13.08
C LYS A 26 -1.93 4.60 -12.86
N TYR A 27 -1.90 5.83 -12.37
CA TYR A 27 -3.09 6.63 -12.17
C TYR A 27 -3.34 7.53 -13.38
N VAL A 28 -4.44 7.26 -14.09
CA VAL A 28 -4.91 8.13 -15.18
C VAL A 28 -5.88 9.16 -14.59
N HIS A 29 -5.48 10.42 -14.62
CA HIS A 29 -6.30 11.55 -14.22
C HIS A 29 -7.40 11.81 -15.26
N ASP A 30 -8.52 12.38 -14.83
CA ASP A 30 -9.64 12.73 -15.72
C ASP A 30 -9.27 13.78 -16.79
N ASP A 31 -8.17 14.52 -16.58
CA ASP A 31 -7.60 15.46 -17.56
C ASP A 31 -6.70 14.79 -18.62
N GLY A 32 -6.60 13.46 -18.60
CA GLY A 32 -5.78 12.65 -19.51
C GLY A 32 -4.31 12.51 -19.08
N ARG A 33 -3.89 13.11 -17.97
CA ARG A 33 -2.53 12.94 -17.44
C ARG A 33 -2.37 11.56 -16.83
N ILE A 34 -1.18 11.00 -16.95
CA ILE A 34 -0.83 9.73 -16.31
C ILE A 34 0.23 10.04 -15.26
N SER A 35 -0.05 9.69 -14.01
CA SER A 35 0.93 9.74 -12.93
C SER A 35 1.23 8.34 -12.43
N TYR A 36 2.45 8.17 -11.91
CA TYR A 36 2.90 6.92 -11.30
C TYR A 36 3.24 7.16 -9.83
N PRO A 37 2.25 7.48 -8.98
CA PRO A 37 2.51 7.66 -7.55
C PRO A 37 3.02 6.36 -6.94
N LEU A 38 4.19 6.43 -6.32
CA LEU A 38 4.68 5.37 -5.44
C LEU A 38 3.83 5.34 -4.18
N CYS A 39 3.05 4.27 -4.05
CA CYS A 39 2.17 4.04 -2.92
C CYS A 39 2.74 2.95 -2.05
N PHE A 40 2.70 3.18 -0.74
CA PHE A 40 3.17 2.24 0.23
C PHE A 40 2.00 1.61 0.95
N ILE A 41 1.73 0.34 0.69
CA ILE A 41 0.59 -0.35 1.29
C ILE A 41 1.09 -1.26 2.39
N PHE A 42 0.60 -1.01 3.61
CA PHE A 42 0.89 -1.80 4.78
C PHE A 42 -0.28 -2.77 5.05
N SER A 43 -0.02 -4.08 4.95
CA SER A 43 -1.02 -5.10 5.31
C SER A 43 -0.84 -5.52 6.77
N SER A 44 -1.86 -5.24 7.59
CA SER A 44 -1.89 -5.54 9.02
C SER A 44 -3.15 -6.34 9.37
N PRO A 45 -3.13 -7.67 9.19
CA PRO A 45 -4.27 -8.51 9.54
C PRO A 45 -4.63 -8.40 11.02
N VAL A 46 -5.94 -8.32 11.32
CA VAL A 46 -6.48 -8.19 12.69
C VAL A 46 -6.12 -9.38 13.61
N GLY A 47 -5.69 -10.50 13.05
CA GLY A 47 -5.17 -11.66 13.82
C GLY A 47 -3.68 -11.57 14.17
N CYS A 48 -2.99 -10.49 13.82
CA CYS A 48 -1.56 -10.37 14.06
C CYS A 48 -1.26 -10.05 15.53
N LYS A 49 -0.13 -10.56 16.05
CA LYS A 49 0.25 -10.33 17.45
C LYS A 49 0.46 -8.81 17.69
N PRO A 50 0.02 -8.25 18.83
CA PRO A 50 0.20 -6.83 19.15
C PRO A 50 1.68 -6.38 19.09
N GLU A 51 2.61 -7.25 19.47
CA GLU A 51 4.05 -7.00 19.37
C GLU A 51 4.51 -6.79 17.94
N GLN A 52 3.98 -7.58 16.98
CA GLN A 52 4.30 -7.39 15.58
C GLN A 52 3.71 -6.06 15.08
N GLN A 53 2.45 -5.76 15.38
CA GLN A 53 1.84 -4.48 15.02
C GLN A 53 2.65 -3.27 15.54
N MET A 54 3.10 -3.32 16.79
CA MET A 54 3.94 -2.25 17.35
C MET A 54 5.30 -2.14 16.65
N MET A 55 5.98 -3.26 16.40
CA MET A 55 7.29 -3.26 15.71
C MET A 55 7.17 -2.68 14.29
N TYR A 56 6.12 -3.05 13.58
CA TYR A 56 5.83 -2.59 12.23
C TYR A 56 5.43 -1.11 12.20
N ALA A 57 4.59 -0.64 13.13
CA ALA A 57 4.21 0.76 13.23
C ALA A 57 5.42 1.68 13.50
N GLY A 58 6.33 1.26 14.39
CA GLY A 58 7.57 2.01 14.67
C GLY A 58 8.51 2.08 13.47
N SER A 59 8.62 0.98 12.72
CA SER A 59 9.47 0.90 11.52
C SER A 59 8.85 1.57 10.30
N LYS A 60 7.52 1.64 10.21
CA LYS A 60 6.77 2.34 9.15
C LYS A 60 7.23 3.78 9.03
N ASN A 61 7.22 4.53 10.13
CA ASN A 61 7.58 5.95 10.11
C ASN A 61 9.02 6.17 9.63
N ARG A 62 9.96 5.31 10.04
CA ARG A 62 11.35 5.39 9.57
C ARG A 62 11.46 5.10 8.08
N LEU A 63 10.74 4.11 7.59
CA LEU A 63 10.81 3.72 6.19
C LEU A 63 10.14 4.75 5.28
N VAL A 64 9.05 5.35 5.74
CA VAL A 64 8.36 6.47 5.08
C VAL A 64 9.28 7.69 4.98
N GLN A 65 10.01 8.02 6.05
CA GLN A 65 11.00 9.09 6.04
C GLN A 65 12.21 8.77 5.16
N ALA A 66 12.73 7.54 5.21
CA ALA A 66 13.91 7.13 4.46
C ALA A 66 13.67 6.99 2.96
N ALA A 67 12.47 6.58 2.55
CA ALA A 67 12.08 6.41 1.15
C ALA A 67 11.28 7.61 0.61
N GLU A 68 11.18 8.70 1.37
CA GLU A 68 10.42 9.92 1.02
C GLU A 68 9.00 9.64 0.51
N LEU A 69 8.37 8.62 1.09
CA LEU A 69 7.07 8.13 0.66
C LEU A 69 5.99 9.09 1.13
N THR A 70 5.32 9.75 0.21
CA THR A 70 4.23 10.68 0.52
C THR A 70 2.88 10.00 0.62
N LYS A 71 2.72 8.81 0.01
CA LYS A 71 1.45 8.08 -0.06
C LYS A 71 1.54 6.74 0.65
N VAL A 72 1.13 6.72 1.91
CA VAL A 72 1.20 5.55 2.79
C VAL A 72 -0.21 5.15 3.18
N PHE A 73 -0.59 3.91 2.87
CA PHE A 73 -1.89 3.34 3.14
C PHE A 73 -1.77 2.08 3.98
N GLU A 74 -2.83 1.77 4.72
CA GLU A 74 -2.89 0.60 5.59
C GLU A 74 -4.18 -0.17 5.30
N ILE A 75 -4.05 -1.47 5.08
CA ILE A 75 -5.16 -2.41 4.83
C ILE A 75 -5.16 -3.48 5.92
N ARG A 76 -6.35 -3.95 6.31
CA ARG A 76 -6.50 -5.01 7.30
C ARG A 76 -6.62 -6.39 6.67
N THR A 77 -6.96 -6.46 5.39
CA THR A 77 -7.02 -7.68 4.60
C THR A 77 -6.45 -7.38 3.22
N THR A 78 -5.88 -8.38 2.57
CA THR A 78 -5.45 -8.25 1.16
C THR A 78 -6.64 -8.04 0.24
N GLU A 79 -7.83 -8.50 0.63
CA GLU A 79 -9.09 -8.29 -0.10
C GLU A 79 -9.44 -6.80 -0.28
N ASP A 80 -9.16 -5.97 0.73
CA ASP A 80 -9.38 -4.52 0.69
C ASP A 80 -8.55 -3.82 -0.40
N LEU A 81 -7.48 -4.46 -0.90
CA LEU A 81 -6.53 -3.87 -1.84
C LEU A 81 -7.03 -3.90 -3.29
N THR A 82 -8.19 -3.32 -3.59
CA THR A 82 -8.72 -3.28 -4.96
C THR A 82 -8.18 -2.09 -5.75
N GLU A 83 -8.29 -2.17 -7.09
CA GLU A 83 -7.99 -1.05 -7.97
C GLU A 83 -8.83 0.19 -7.63
N GLU A 84 -10.11 0.00 -7.37
CA GLU A 84 -11.05 1.04 -6.98
C GLU A 84 -10.63 1.70 -5.67
N TRP A 85 -10.30 0.91 -4.65
CA TRP A 85 -9.81 1.42 -3.37
C TRP A 85 -8.54 2.26 -3.56
N LEU A 86 -7.59 1.78 -4.36
CA LEU A 86 -6.35 2.50 -4.61
C LEU A 86 -6.62 3.80 -5.39
N ARG A 87 -7.54 3.77 -6.36
CA ARG A 87 -7.94 4.94 -7.14
C ARG A 87 -8.62 5.99 -6.27
N GLU A 88 -9.52 5.60 -5.36
CA GLU A 88 -10.15 6.50 -4.39
C GLU A 88 -9.11 7.14 -3.46
N ARG A 89 -8.20 6.34 -2.93
CA ARG A 89 -7.11 6.81 -2.08
C ARG A 89 -6.19 7.77 -2.83
N LEU A 90 -5.86 7.47 -4.08
CA LEU A 90 -5.04 8.34 -4.91
C LEU A 90 -5.73 9.65 -5.28
N ALA A 91 -7.04 9.61 -5.52
CA ALA A 91 -7.87 10.79 -5.79
C ALA A 91 -7.94 11.72 -4.57
N PHE A 92 -7.88 11.19 -3.35
CA PHE A 92 -7.85 11.98 -2.12
C PHE A 92 -6.56 12.78 -1.94
N PHE A 93 -5.45 12.34 -2.54
CA PHE A 93 -4.14 13.00 -2.48
C PHE A 93 -3.89 13.91 -3.70
N ARG A 94 -4.95 14.56 -4.22
CA ARG A 94 -4.87 15.52 -5.33
C ARG A 94 -4.33 16.87 -4.88
#